data_AF-A0A1I0G5W8-F1
#
_entry.id   AF-A0A1I0G5W8-F1
#
_cell.length_a   1.000
_cell.length_b   1.000
_cell.length_c   1.000
_cell.angle_alpha   90.00
_cell.angle_beta   90.00
_cell.angle_gamma   90.00
#
_symmetry.space_group_name_H-M   'P 1'
#
loop_
_entity.id
_entity.type
_entity.pdbx_description
1 polymer ?
#
loop_
_entity_poly.entity_id
_entity_poly.type
_entity_poly.pdbx_seq_one_letter_code
_entity_poly.pdbx_strand_id
1 'polypeptide(L)'
;FKNGIDNDIIGLTDQGVINIMKKKLEKFNEEAKLRDMYYKRDLNRAANESEKQEVYEKGKIEGKAEGKVDLIEARYGIREEKWVLSLNEKQLKAIDKIIFEEIVYKKFKQRIDEISE
;
A
#
# COMPACT_ATOMS: atom_id res chain seq x y z
N PHE A 1 66.85 4.42 -25.30
CA PHE A 1 66.14 3.13 -25.37
C PHE A 1 64.67 3.36 -25.05
N LYS A 2 63.82 2.65 -25.79
CA LYS A 2 62.35 2.66 -25.72
C LYS A 2 61.84 2.18 -24.35
N ASN A 3 60.74 2.81 -23.93
CA ASN A 3 59.63 2.26 -23.15
C ASN A 3 59.84 1.95 -21.66
N GLY A 4 59.63 2.97 -20.83
CA GLY A 4 59.27 2.81 -19.41
C GLY A 4 57.81 2.41 -19.19
N ILE A 5 57.18 1.70 -20.13
CA ILE A 5 55.79 1.20 -20.05
C ILE A 5 55.75 -0.33 -19.95
N ASP A 6 56.84 -1.03 -20.28
CA ASP A 6 56.75 -2.47 -20.55
C ASP A 6 56.81 -3.35 -19.27
N ASN A 7 57.38 -2.87 -18.16
CA ASN A 7 57.60 -3.73 -16.97
C ASN A 7 56.37 -3.94 -16.07
N ASP A 8 55.38 -3.04 -16.07
CA ASP A 8 54.14 -3.25 -15.31
C ASP A 8 53.17 -4.19 -16.05
N ILE A 9 53.39 -4.40 -17.35
CA ILE A 9 52.59 -5.29 -18.21
C ILE A 9 53.20 -6.70 -18.28
N ILE A 10 54.54 -6.84 -18.19
CA ILE A 10 55.28 -8.12 -18.28
C ILE A 10 55.02 -9.07 -17.08
N GLY A 11 54.44 -8.59 -15.97
CA GLY A 11 54.13 -9.39 -14.78
C GLY A 11 52.77 -10.10 -14.77
N LEU A 12 51.89 -9.83 -15.74
CA LEU A 12 50.61 -10.54 -15.88
C LEU A 12 50.82 -11.84 -16.64
N THR A 13 51.37 -12.85 -15.96
CA THR A 13 51.23 -14.23 -16.42
C THR A 13 49.75 -14.56 -16.66
N ASP A 14 49.44 -15.49 -17.55
CA ASP A 14 48.05 -15.93 -17.81
C ASP A 14 47.31 -16.24 -16.50
N GLN A 15 48.03 -16.80 -15.52
CA GLN A 15 47.52 -17.09 -14.18
C GLN A 15 47.13 -15.83 -13.37
N GLY A 16 47.88 -14.73 -13.51
CA GLY A 16 47.58 -13.43 -12.92
C GLY A 16 46.30 -12.83 -13.49
N VAL A 17 46.14 -12.89 -14.82
CA VAL A 17 44.92 -12.44 -15.51
C VAL A 17 43.71 -13.28 -15.07
N ILE A 18 43.83 -14.61 -15.02
CA ILE A 18 42.78 -15.53 -14.56
C ILE A 18 42.34 -15.21 -13.13
N ASN A 19 43.29 -14.97 -12.21
CA ASN A 19 42.97 -14.66 -10.82
C ASN A 19 42.26 -13.30 -10.69
N ILE A 20 42.65 -12.29 -11.48
CA ILE A 20 41.96 -11.00 -11.51
C ILE A 20 40.54 -11.17 -12.07
N MET A 21 40.35 -11.96 -13.12
CA MET A 21 39.03 -12.24 -13.69
C MET A 21 38.12 -12.97 -12.71
N LYS A 22 38.62 -13.97 -11.97
CA LYS A 22 37.86 -14.67 -10.92
C LYS A 22 37.38 -13.71 -9.83
N LYS A 23 38.26 -12.86 -9.31
CA LYS A 23 37.91 -11.85 -8.30
C LYS A 23 36.89 -10.84 -8.82
N LYS A 24 36.97 -10.44 -10.09
CA LYS A 24 35.98 -9.55 -10.72
C LYS A 24 34.62 -10.23 -10.88
N LEU A 25 34.59 -11.50 -11.27
CA LEU A 25 33.37 -12.31 -11.38
C LEU A 25 32.68 -12.51 -10.02
N GLU A 26 33.45 -12.79 -8.97
CA GLU A 26 32.92 -12.90 -7.60
C GLU A 26 32.28 -11.58 -7.14
N LYS A 27 32.99 -10.45 -7.30
CA LYS A 27 32.44 -9.12 -6.98
C LYS A 27 31.17 -8.80 -7.77
N PHE A 28 31.16 -9.09 -9.08
CA PHE A 28 29.98 -8.87 -9.91
C PHE A 28 28.77 -9.71 -9.44
N ASN A 29 29.00 -10.96 -9.03
CA ASN A 29 27.96 -11.84 -8.51
C ASN A 29 27.45 -11.38 -7.13
N GLU A 30 28.33 -10.91 -6.25
CA GLU A 30 27.94 -10.30 -4.97
C GLU A 30 27.10 -9.04 -5.18
N GLU A 31 27.52 -8.15 -6.08
CA GLU A 31 26.76 -6.95 -6.43
C GLU A 31 25.39 -7.30 -7.04
N ALA A 32 25.31 -8.33 -7.89
CA ALA A 32 24.04 -8.78 -8.46
C ALA A 32 23.08 -9.31 -7.38
N LYS A 33 23.59 -10.11 -6.44
CA LYS A 33 22.81 -10.59 -5.28
C LYS A 33 22.36 -9.45 -4.38
N LEU A 34 23.24 -8.47 -4.12
CA LEU A 34 22.90 -7.27 -3.36
C LEU A 34 21.77 -6.49 -4.03
N ARG A 35 21.86 -6.25 -5.34
CA ARG A 35 20.80 -5.58 -6.12
C ARG A 35 19.46 -6.32 -6.04
N ASP A 36 19.46 -7.64 -6.20
CA ASP A 36 18.24 -8.46 -6.07
C ASP A 36 17.64 -8.39 -4.65
N MET A 37 18.50 -8.41 -3.62
CA MET A 37 18.07 -8.26 -2.23
C MET A 37 17.46 -6.88 -1.96
N TYR A 38 18.07 -5.79 -2.47
CA TYR A 38 17.52 -4.44 -2.38
C TYR A 38 16.14 -4.36 -3.05
N TYR A 39 16.02 -4.89 -4.27
CA TYR A 39 14.76 -4.89 -5.01
C TYR A 39 13.64 -5.62 -4.24
N LYS A 40 13.91 -6.82 -3.73
CA LYS A 40 12.96 -7.57 -2.89
C LYS A 40 12.58 -6.82 -1.62
N ARG A 41 13.54 -6.16 -0.98
CA ARG A 41 13.29 -5.35 0.22
C ARG A 41 12.39 -4.16 -0.08
N ASP A 42 12.62 -3.48 -1.19
CA ASP A 42 11.83 -2.32 -1.60
C ASP A 42 10.40 -2.75 -1.97
N LEU A 43 10.23 -3.89 -2.65
CA LEU A 43 8.91 -4.50 -2.89
C LEU A 43 8.18 -4.81 -1.58
N ASN A 44 8.85 -5.47 -0.62
CA ASN A 44 8.25 -5.79 0.68
C ASN A 44 7.89 -4.53 1.47
N ARG A 45 8.68 -3.46 1.35
CA ARG A 45 8.39 -2.17 1.98
C ARG A 45 7.14 -1.54 1.37
N ALA A 46 7.04 -1.50 0.04
CA ALA A 46 5.87 -0.97 -0.65
C ALA A 46 4.59 -1.76 -0.30
N ALA A 47 4.68 -3.09 -0.25
CA ALA A 47 3.56 -3.95 0.16
C ALA A 47 3.11 -3.64 1.60
N ASN A 48 4.06 -3.60 2.56
CA ASN A 48 3.74 -3.28 3.95
C ASN A 48 3.16 -1.87 4.13
N GLU A 49 3.66 -0.88 3.40
CA GLU A 49 3.12 0.49 3.42
C GLU A 49 1.70 0.53 2.84
N SER A 50 1.45 -0.21 1.76
CA SER A 50 0.11 -0.35 1.17
C SER A 50 -0.88 -1.02 2.12
N GLU A 51 -0.51 -2.14 2.74
CA GLU A 51 -1.36 -2.84 3.71
C GLU A 51 -1.72 -1.95 4.91
N LYS A 52 -0.74 -1.21 5.44
CA LYS A 52 -0.98 -0.24 6.53
C LYS A 52 -1.98 0.84 6.12
N GLN A 53 -1.87 1.34 4.89
CA GLN A 53 -2.80 2.36 4.38
C GLN A 53 -4.21 1.79 4.23
N GLU A 54 -4.34 0.57 3.71
CA GLU A 54 -5.63 -0.11 3.57
C GLU A 54 -6.31 -0.33 4.93
N VAL A 55 -5.56 -0.83 5.92
CA VAL A 55 -6.07 -1.02 7.29
C VAL A 55 -6.52 0.30 7.90
N TYR A 56 -5.76 1.38 7.71
CA TYR A 56 -6.12 2.70 8.22
C TYR A 56 -7.41 3.24 7.59
N GLU A 57 -7.53 3.20 6.26
CA GLU A 57 -8.74 3.67 5.58
C GLU A 57 -9.96 2.82 5.93
N LYS A 58 -9.79 1.49 6.03
CA LYS A 58 -10.85 0.59 6.47
C LYS A 58 -11.34 0.94 7.89
N GLY A 59 -10.43 1.10 8.84
CA GLY A 59 -10.80 1.48 10.21
C GLY A 59 -11.50 2.85 10.29
N LYS A 60 -11.10 3.81 9.45
CA LYS A 60 -11.75 5.12 9.35
C LYS A 60 -13.18 5.02 8.79
N ILE A 61 -13.42 4.12 7.84
CA ILE A 61 -14.77 3.86 7.30
C ILE A 61 -15.63 3.14 8.34
N GLU A 62 -15.11 2.11 8.99
CA GLU A 62 -15.81 1.37 10.05
C GLU A 62 -16.22 2.29 11.20
N GLY A 63 -15.32 3.13 11.69
CA GLY A 63 -15.63 4.08 12.76
C GLY A 63 -16.66 5.15 12.35
N LYS A 64 -16.63 5.59 11.07
CA LYS A 64 -17.69 6.47 10.55
C LYS A 64 -19.04 5.75 10.51
N ALA A 65 -19.08 4.51 10.04
CA ALA A 65 -20.28 3.70 9.94
C ALA A 65 -20.89 3.45 11.33
N GLU A 66 -20.09 3.09 12.32
CA GLU A 66 -20.53 2.89 13.71
C GLU A 66 -21.20 4.15 14.27
N GLY A 67 -20.59 5.33 14.10
CA GLY A 67 -21.21 6.59 14.51
C GLY A 67 -22.54 6.91 13.77
N LYS A 68 -22.73 6.41 12.54
CA LYS A 68 -24.01 6.54 11.83
C LYS A 68 -25.07 5.59 12.37
N VAL A 69 -24.69 4.37 12.76
CA VAL A 69 -25.59 3.41 13.40
C VAL A 69 -26.18 4.02 14.68
N ASP A 70 -25.33 4.56 15.55
CA ASP A 70 -25.77 5.19 16.79
C ASP A 70 -26.72 6.36 16.54
N LEU A 71 -26.44 7.17 15.51
CA LEU A 71 -27.30 8.30 15.14
C LEU A 71 -28.67 7.85 14.63
N ILE A 72 -28.71 6.81 13.79
CA ILE A 72 -29.95 6.21 13.27
C ILE A 72 -30.75 5.56 14.41
N GLU A 73 -30.08 4.86 15.32
CA GLU A 73 -30.70 4.26 16.50
C GLU A 73 -31.30 5.34 17.41
N ALA A 74 -30.57 6.41 17.69
CA ALA A 74 -31.06 7.54 18.48
C ALA A 74 -32.27 8.25 17.84
N ARG A 75 -32.30 8.35 16.51
CA ARG A 75 -33.37 9.04 15.77
C ARG A 75 -34.62 8.21 15.61
N TYR A 76 -34.48 6.95 15.20
CA TYR A 76 -35.59 6.10 14.77
C TYR A 76 -35.85 4.91 15.70
N GLY A 77 -34.98 4.66 16.69
CA GLY A 77 -35.06 3.48 17.56
C GLY A 77 -34.74 2.17 16.84
N ILE A 78 -34.06 2.23 15.69
CA ILE A 78 -33.76 1.09 14.83
C ILE A 78 -32.25 1.00 14.65
N ARG A 79 -31.70 -0.19 14.88
CA ARG A 79 -30.27 -0.48 14.71
C ARG A 79 -30.07 -1.39 13.51
N GLU A 80 -29.46 -0.87 12.44
CA GLU A 80 -29.16 -1.63 11.21
C GLU A 80 -27.66 -1.55 10.83
N GLU A 81 -26.80 -2.12 11.66
CA GLU A 81 -25.35 -2.14 11.42
C GLU A 81 -24.96 -2.71 10.04
N LYS A 82 -25.57 -3.83 9.64
CA LYS A 82 -25.26 -4.49 8.37
C LYS A 82 -25.56 -3.61 7.15
N TRP A 83 -26.65 -2.85 7.21
CA TRP A 83 -27.01 -1.94 6.12
C TRP A 83 -26.04 -0.77 6.09
N VAL A 84 -25.78 -0.12 7.24
CA VAL A 84 -24.87 1.03 7.31
C VAL A 84 -23.45 0.67 6.88
N LEU A 85 -22.95 -0.52 7.23
CA LEU A 85 -21.65 -1.03 6.78
C LEU A 85 -21.58 -1.32 5.28
N SER A 86 -22.72 -1.51 4.61
CA SER A 86 -22.79 -1.73 3.16
C SER A 86 -22.82 -0.44 2.34
N LEU A 87 -22.95 0.72 3.00
CA LEU A 87 -23.05 2.02 2.34
C LEU A 87 -21.68 2.56 1.91
N ASN A 88 -21.64 3.22 0.75
CA ASN A 88 -20.45 3.92 0.28
C ASN A 88 -20.23 5.26 1.01
N GLU A 89 -19.08 5.90 0.80
CA GLU A 89 -18.73 7.13 1.52
C GLU A 89 -19.69 8.31 1.23
N LYS A 90 -20.26 8.41 0.02
CA LYS A 90 -21.24 9.45 -0.33
C LYS A 90 -22.54 9.25 0.43
N GLN A 91 -23.03 8.01 0.46
CA GLN A 91 -24.22 7.62 1.22
C GLN A 91 -24.03 7.91 2.72
N LEU A 92 -22.90 7.50 3.30
CA LEU A 92 -22.58 7.77 4.72
C LEU A 92 -22.55 9.27 5.05
N LYS A 93 -22.01 10.11 4.15
CA LYS A 93 -22.02 11.58 4.32
C LYS A 93 -23.43 12.16 4.22
N ALA A 94 -24.29 11.59 3.38
CA ALA A 94 -25.66 12.09 3.19
C ALA A 94 -26.57 11.81 4.39
N ILE A 95 -26.26 10.79 5.19
CA ILE A 95 -27.00 10.46 6.43
C ILE A 95 -27.12 11.69 7.33
N ASP A 96 -26.03 12.42 7.56
CA ASP A 96 -25.99 13.59 8.46
C ASP A 96 -26.98 14.68 8.08
N LYS A 97 -27.38 14.74 6.81
CA LYS A 97 -28.35 15.72 6.32
C LYS A 97 -29.76 15.14 6.29
N ILE A 98 -29.92 13.98 5.64
CA ILE A 98 -31.24 13.42 5.35
C ILE A 98 -31.94 12.94 6.62
N ILE A 99 -31.20 12.52 7.66
CA ILE A 99 -31.77 12.04 8.93
C ILE A 99 -32.60 13.11 9.68
N PHE A 100 -32.25 14.38 9.48
CA PHE A 100 -32.99 15.50 10.06
C PHE A 100 -34.15 15.96 9.17
N GLU A 101 -34.08 15.72 7.86
CA GLU A 101 -35.14 16.03 6.90
C GLU A 101 -36.28 15.00 6.91
N GLU A 102 -35.94 13.70 7.03
CA GLU A 102 -36.90 12.61 6.93
C GLU A 102 -37.27 12.06 8.31
N ILE A 103 -38.54 12.18 8.68
CA ILE A 103 -39.05 11.66 9.95
C ILE A 103 -39.36 10.15 9.84
N VAL A 104 -39.69 9.66 8.64
CA VAL A 104 -40.07 8.27 8.42
C VAL A 104 -38.86 7.45 7.99
N TYR A 105 -38.45 6.50 8.81
CA TYR A 105 -37.29 5.65 8.58
C TYR A 105 -37.26 4.99 7.18
N LYS A 106 -38.40 4.44 6.71
CA LYS A 106 -38.46 3.81 5.38
C LYS A 106 -38.12 4.78 4.24
N LYS A 107 -38.58 6.04 4.33
CA LYS A 107 -38.28 7.08 3.34
C LYS A 107 -36.84 7.56 3.43
N PHE A 108 -36.34 7.73 4.66
CA PHE A 108 -34.94 8.01 4.92
C PHE A 108 -34.03 6.97 4.26
N LYS A 109 -34.25 5.68 4.55
CA LYS A 109 -33.46 4.56 4.01
C LYS A 109 -33.50 4.53 2.49
N GLN A 110 -34.70 4.65 1.90
CA GLN A 110 -34.86 4.69 0.44
C GLN A 110 -34.06 5.84 -0.19
N ARG A 111 -34.13 7.06 0.37
CA ARG A 111 -33.39 8.21 -0.14
C ARG A 111 -31.87 8.02 -0.06
N ILE A 112 -31.37 7.27 0.92
CA ILE A 112 -29.94 6.93 1.02
C ILE A 112 -29.56 5.87 -0.01
N ASP A 113 -30.38 4.83 -0.18
CA ASP A 113 -30.14 3.75 -1.15
C ASP A 113 -30.19 4.26 -2.60
N GLU A 114 -30.96 5.31 -2.90
CA GLU A 114 -31.06 5.96 -4.21
C GLU A 114 -29.84 6.85 -4.56
N ILE A 115 -28.94 7.14 -3.60
CA ILE A 115 -27.72 7.90 -3.87
C ILE A 115 -26.72 7.00 -4.58
N SER A 116 -26.46 7.32 -5.84
CA SER A 116 -25.42 6.64 -6.63
C SER A 116 -24.01 6.99 -6.16
N GLU A 117 -23.07 6.07 -6.43
CA GLU A 117 -21.66 6.16 -6.08
C GLU A 117 -20.90 7.36 -6.70
#